data_AF-A0AAV5YXQ1-F1
#
_entry.id   AF-A0AAV5YXQ1-F1
#
_cell.length_a   1.000
_cell.length_b   1.000
_cell.length_c   1.000
_cell.angle_alpha   90.00
_cell.angle_beta   90.00
_cell.angle_gamma   90.00
#
_symmetry.space_group_name_H-M   'P 1'
#
loop_
_entity.id
_entity.type
_entity.pdbx_description
1 polymer ?
#
loop_
_entity_poly.entity_id
_entity_poly.type
_entity_poly.pdbx_seq_one_letter_code
_entity_poly.pdbx_strand_id
1 'polypeptide(L)'
;MAYSLTDSLKHNRFSIVSVDKAAGTVRVRGESEVCTDLSCGETVVVTDEGTTRDLEQLYAGDIVTLEQTDGRAQQIRVVRRVWEEYSSPEW
;
A
#
# COMPACT_ATOMS: atom_id res chain seq x y z
N MET A 1 -6.47 -17.56 -18.35
CA MET A 1 -6.25 -16.17 -18.78
C MET A 1 -4.97 -15.68 -18.12
N ALA A 2 -3.90 -15.53 -18.88
CA ALA A 2 -2.63 -15.02 -18.34
C ALA A 2 -2.74 -13.49 -18.31
N TYR A 3 -3.00 -12.93 -17.13
CA TYR A 3 -2.86 -11.49 -16.93
C TYR A 3 -1.40 -11.15 -17.17
N SER A 4 -1.11 -10.28 -18.16
CA SER A 4 0.25 -9.79 -18.35
C SER A 4 0.71 -9.17 -17.04
N LEU A 5 1.93 -9.48 -16.59
CA LEU A 5 2.51 -8.99 -15.33
C LEU A 5 2.30 -7.48 -15.13
N THR A 6 2.36 -6.72 -16.23
CA THR A 6 2.15 -5.26 -16.29
C THR A 6 0.71 -4.82 -16.04
N ASP A 7 -0.28 -5.65 -16.35
CA ASP A 7 -1.71 -5.38 -16.17
C ASP A 7 -2.15 -5.69 -14.73
N SER A 8 -1.66 -6.79 -14.16
CA SER A 8 -1.84 -7.14 -12.74
C SER A 8 -1.24 -6.08 -11.81
N LEU A 9 -0.13 -5.46 -12.20
CA LEU A 9 0.50 -4.36 -11.46
C LEU A 9 -0.26 -3.02 -11.57
N LYS A 10 -1.13 -2.85 -12.57
CA LYS A 10 -1.97 -1.65 -12.71
C LYS A 10 -3.24 -1.75 -11.87
N HIS A 11 -3.92 -2.90 -11.91
CA HIS A 11 -5.21 -3.10 -11.25
C HIS A 11 -5.12 -3.37 -9.74
N ASN A 12 -3.92 -3.56 -9.20
CA ASN A 12 -3.73 -3.88 -7.80
C ASN A 12 -3.16 -2.70 -7.00
N ARG A 13 -3.43 -1.47 -7.43
CA ARG A 13 -2.99 -0.25 -6.75
C ARG A 13 -4.07 0.23 -5.79
N PHE A 14 -3.67 0.53 -4.58
CA PHE A 14 -4.51 1.04 -3.53
C PHE A 14 -3.89 2.30 -2.93
N SER A 15 -4.73 3.27 -2.61
CA SER A 15 -4.32 4.44 -1.85
C SER A 15 -4.52 4.16 -0.37
N ILE A 16 -3.51 4.39 0.46
CA ILE A 16 -3.66 4.31 1.90
C ILE A 16 -4.54 5.48 2.35
N VAL A 17 -5.64 5.18 3.03
CA VAL A 17 -6.53 6.20 3.61
C VAL A 17 -6.12 6.50 5.04
N SER A 18 -5.75 5.47 5.80
CA SER A 18 -5.33 5.60 7.19
C SER A 18 -4.55 4.36 7.63
N VAL A 19 -3.68 4.52 8.62
CA VAL A 19 -2.87 3.45 9.19
C VAL A 19 -3.09 3.47 10.70
N ASP A 20 -3.66 2.40 11.24
CA ASP A 20 -3.83 2.21 12.67
C ASP A 20 -2.69 1.35 13.21
N LYS A 21 -1.63 2.01 13.68
CA LYS A 21 -0.41 1.34 14.18
C LYS A 21 -0.65 0.61 15.49
N ALA A 22 -1.64 1.04 16.28
CA ALA A 22 -1.97 0.41 17.57
C ALA A 22 -2.73 -0.90 17.37
N ALA A 23 -3.68 -0.92 16.43
CA ALA A 23 -4.41 -2.12 16.06
C ALA A 23 -3.66 -3.00 15.04
N GLY A 24 -2.62 -2.47 14.39
CA GLY A 24 -1.92 -3.15 13.31
C GLY A 24 -2.81 -3.32 12.08
N THR A 25 -3.69 -2.35 11.80
CA THR A 25 -4.57 -2.39 10.64
C THR A 25 -4.31 -1.21 9.70
N VAL A 26 -4.51 -1.45 8.41
CA VAL A 26 -4.34 -0.43 7.38
C VAL A 26 -5.63 -0.34 6.60
N ARG A 27 -6.14 0.89 6.47
CA ARG A 27 -7.28 1.18 5.62
C ARG A 27 -6.81 1.65 4.26
N VAL A 28 -7.22 0.94 3.23
CA VAL A 28 -6.83 1.21 1.85
C VAL A 28 -8.07 1.44 0.97
N ARG A 29 -7.90 2.22 -0.09
CA ARG A 29 -8.94 2.52 -1.07
C ARG A 29 -8.48 2.07 -2.46
N GLY A 30 -9.20 1.14 -3.05
CA GLY A 30 -8.94 0.65 -4.41
C GLY A 30 -9.68 1.47 -5.48
N GLU A 31 -9.59 1.03 -6.74
CA GLU A 31 -10.27 1.67 -7.88
C GLU A 31 -11.79 1.73 -7.73
N SER A 32 -12.41 0.76 -7.07
CA SER A 32 -13.87 0.77 -6.83
C SER A 32 -14.32 1.81 -5.79
N GLU A 33 -13.42 2.68 -5.33
CA GLU A 33 -13.63 3.68 -4.28
C GLU A 33 -14.03 3.12 -2.91
N VAL A 34 -14.08 1.80 -2.78
CA VAL A 34 -14.37 1.07 -1.53
C VAL A 34 -13.15 1.11 -0.63
N CYS A 35 -13.38 1.51 0.62
CA CYS A 35 -12.40 1.43 1.68
C CYS A 35 -12.42 0.03 2.29
N THR A 36 -11.27 -0.64 2.31
CA THR A 36 -11.08 -1.96 2.92
C THR A 36 -10.10 -1.83 4.08
N ASP A 37 -10.47 -2.41 5.23
CA ASP A 37 -9.58 -2.53 6.38
C ASP A 37 -8.82 -3.85 6.30
N LEU A 38 -7.50 -3.77 6.37
CA LEU A 38 -6.61 -4.93 6.25
C LEU A 38 -5.80 -5.10 7.52
N SER A 39 -5.92 -6.27 8.14
CA SER A 39 -5.09 -6.63 9.29
C SER A 39 -3.68 -6.99 8.81
N CYS A 40 -2.68 -6.34 9.40
CA CYS A 40 -1.29 -6.41 8.96
C CYS A 40 -0.36 -7.24 9.86
N GLY A 41 -0.91 -8.22 10.60
CA GLY A 41 -0.22 -8.88 11.71
C GLY A 41 1.17 -9.47 11.39
N GLU A 42 1.33 -10.18 10.28
CA GLU A 42 2.63 -10.70 9.80
C GLU A 42 3.04 -10.11 8.44
N THR A 43 2.42 -8.99 8.08
CA THR A 43 2.50 -8.44 6.74
C THR A 43 3.84 -7.77 6.51
N VAL A 44 4.45 -8.06 5.37
CA VAL A 44 5.74 -7.47 4.99
C VAL A 44 5.50 -6.21 4.17
N VAL A 45 6.02 -5.08 4.63
CA VAL A 45 6.05 -3.81 3.91
C VAL A 45 7.34 -3.71 3.10
N VAL A 46 7.21 -3.65 1.79
CA VAL A 46 8.33 -3.51 0.84
C VAL A 46 8.38 -2.07 0.37
N THR A 47 9.43 -1.35 0.75
CA THR A 47 9.72 0.02 0.32
C THR A 47 10.98 0.06 -0.55
N ASP A 48 11.30 1.22 -1.13
CA ASP A 48 12.57 1.42 -1.86
C ASP A 48 13.80 1.27 -0.95
N GLU A 49 13.68 1.68 0.31
CA GLU A 49 14.75 1.58 1.33
C GLU A 49 14.97 0.15 1.84
N GLY A 50 14.04 -0.77 1.51
CA GLY A 50 14.11 -2.17 1.89
C GLY A 50 12.78 -2.74 2.37
N THR A 51 12.84 -3.96 2.90
CA THR A 51 11.70 -4.67 3.47
C THR A 51 11.65 -4.50 4.99
N THR A 52 10.50 -4.07 5.50
CA THR A 52 10.22 -3.95 6.92
C THR A 52 8.89 -4.62 7.26
N ARG A 53 8.66 -4.94 8.53
CA ARG A 53 7.33 -5.33 9.04
C ARG A 53 6.65 -4.17 9.76
N ASP A 54 7.35 -3.07 9.93
CA ASP A 54 6.82 -1.88 10.56
C ASP A 54 5.93 -1.09 9.61
N LEU A 55 4.68 -0.90 10.04
CA LEU A 55 3.73 0.01 9.41
C LEU A 55 4.13 1.48 9.59
N GLU A 56 5.19 1.76 10.34
CA GLU A 56 5.70 3.12 10.57
C GLU A 56 6.10 3.84 9.29
N GLN A 57 6.45 3.09 8.26
CA GLN A 57 6.85 3.62 6.95
C GLN A 57 5.67 3.91 6.00
N LEU A 58 4.44 3.56 6.39
CA LEU A 58 3.25 3.79 5.59
C LEU A 58 2.52 5.05 6.06
N TYR A 59 2.13 5.87 5.09
CA TYR A 59 1.42 7.12 5.34
C TYR A 59 0.13 7.20 4.53
N ALA A 60 -0.85 7.92 5.06
CA ALA A 60 -2.07 8.23 4.33
C ALA A 60 -1.74 9.02 3.05
N GLY A 61 -2.30 8.59 1.92
CA GLY A 61 -2.03 9.12 0.59
C GLY A 61 -1.01 8.30 -0.21
N ASP A 62 -0.23 7.42 0.42
CA ASP A 62 0.70 6.56 -0.31
C ASP A 62 -0.05 5.61 -1.25
N ILE A 63 0.52 5.38 -2.43
CA ILE A 63 0.02 4.37 -3.37
C ILE A 63 0.83 3.09 -3.19
N VAL A 64 0.13 2.03 -2.82
CA VAL A 64 0.71 0.72 -2.55
C VAL A 64 0.05 -0.35 -3.41
N THR A 65 0.78 -1.41 -3.70
CA THR A 65 0.24 -2.65 -4.24
C THR A 65 0.19 -3.70 -3.14
N LEU A 66 -0.93 -4.40 -3.04
CA LEU A 66 -1.20 -5.32 -1.93
C LEU A 66 -1.34 -6.75 -2.46
N GLU A 67 -0.49 -7.66 -2.01
CA GLU A 67 -0.76 -9.08 -2.18
C GLU A 67 -1.58 -9.56 -0.99
N GLN A 68 -2.83 -9.92 -1.27
CA GLN A 68 -3.76 -10.46 -0.28
C GLN A 68 -4.09 -11.91 -0.60
N THR A 69 -4.27 -12.72 0.44
CA THR A 69 -4.78 -14.08 0.33
C THR A 69 -5.82 -14.26 1.42
N ASP A 70 -7.02 -14.68 1.02
CA ASP A 70 -8.12 -14.93 1.95
C ASP A 70 -8.49 -13.70 2.82
N GLY A 71 -8.43 -12.49 2.24
CA GLY A 71 -8.76 -11.23 2.94
C GLY A 71 -7.70 -10.72 3.92
N ARG A 72 -6.53 -11.36 3.98
CA ARG A 72 -5.38 -10.89 4.77
C ARG A 72 -4.30 -10.34 3.86
N ALA A 73 -3.73 -9.20 4.22
CA ALA A 73 -2.57 -8.66 3.52
C ALA A 73 -1.33 -9.52 3.86
N GLN A 74 -0.69 -10.12 2.87
CA GLN A 74 0.58 -10.82 3.05
C GLN A 74 1.76 -9.89 2.79
N GLN A 75 1.65 -9.04 1.76
CA GLN A 75 2.72 -8.13 1.36
C GLN A 75 2.15 -6.79 0.90
N ILE A 76 2.70 -5.70 1.42
CA ILE A 76 2.38 -4.33 1.03
C ILE A 76 3.61 -3.75 0.35
N ARG A 77 3.56 -3.55 -0.96
CA ARG A 77 4.65 -2.92 -1.69
C ARG A 77 4.32 -1.48 -1.97
N VAL A 78 5.14 -0.57 -1.48
CA VAL A 78 4.99 0.87 -1.72
C VAL A 78 5.45 1.16 -3.15
N VAL A 79 4.55 1.73 -3.96
CA VAL A 79 4.80 2.02 -5.38
C VAL A 79 5.08 3.49 -5.60
N ARG A 80 4.42 4.36 -4.83
CA ARG A 80 4.61 5.81 -4.89
C ARG A 80 4.32 6.41 -3.52
N ARG A 81 5.24 7.22 -3.00
CA ARG A 81 5.03 7.89 -1.72
C ARG A 81 4.38 9.26 -1.92
N VAL A 82 3.44 9.64 -1.07
CA VAL A 82 2.67 10.90 -1.22
C VAL A 82 3.55 12.14 -1.08
N TRP A 83 4.64 12.06 -0.31
CA TRP A 83 5.54 13.19 -0.06
C TRP A 83 6.52 13.48 -1.19
N GLU A 84 6.65 12.59 -2.17
CA GLU A 84 7.49 12.84 -3.36
C GLU A 84 6.90 13.94 -4.27
N GLU A 85 5.63 14.34 -4.08
CA GLU A 85 4.99 15.44 -4.83
C GLU A 85 5.21 16.83 -4.22
N TYR A 86 5.73 16.95 -2.99
CA TYR A 86 5.95 18.26 -2.34
C TYR A 86 7.38 18.81 -2.46
N SER A 87 8.28 18.07 -3.13
CA SER A 87 9.64 18.55 -3.44
C SER A 87 9.80 18.93 -4.90
N SER A 88 8.77 19.51 -5.53
CA SER A 88 9.01 20.44 -6.64
C SER A 88 9.35 21.79 -6.02
N PRO A 89 10.64 22.18 -5.91
CA PRO A 89 10.93 23.57 -5.65
C PRO A 89 10.51 24.35 -6.91
N GLU A 90 9.41 25.06 -6.79
CA GLU A 90 9.11 26.21 -7.64
C GLU A 90 10.16 27.30 -7.38
N TRP A 91 11.24 27.31 -8.16
CA TRP A 91 12.15 28.44 -8.34
C TRP A 91 12.00 29.03 -9.73
#